data_AF-A0A920S5U0-F1
#
_entry.id   AF-A0A920S5U0-F1
#
_cell.length_a   1.000
_cell.length_b   1.000
_cell.length_c   1.000
_cell.angle_alpha   90.00
_cell.angle_beta   90.00
_cell.angle_gamma   90.00
#
_symmetry.space_group_name_H-M   'P 1'
#
loop_
_entity.id
_entity.type
_entity.pdbx_description
1 polymer ?
#
loop_
_entity_poly.entity_id
_entity_poly.type
_entity_poly.pdbx_seq_one_letter_code
_entity_poly.pdbx_strand_id
1 'polypeptide(L)'
;MPKAKGFELLDRVERLSAKFILLETPHGFVPQGPEFGNEYQRHRSGWFIHEFEGLGYKVHGTTGTRYLRGYMAGPRYGFPGCLLLDEALTLVLRINRKPKHAFNLLAVKDVRGVPARHKREAQP
;
A
#
# COMPACT_ATOMS: atom_id res chain seq x y z
N MET A 1 -4.00 8.14 -10.60
CA MET A 1 -4.26 7.31 -11.81
C MET A 1 -5.49 6.43 -11.59
N PRO A 2 -6.38 6.22 -12.59
CA PRO A 2 -7.51 5.29 -12.48
C PRO A 2 -7.07 3.84 -12.27
N LYS A 3 -7.89 3.03 -11.59
CA LYS A 3 -7.54 1.67 -11.17
C LYS A 3 -7.12 0.75 -12.31
N ALA A 4 -7.91 0.69 -13.40
CA ALA A 4 -7.63 -0.17 -14.56
C ALA A 4 -6.26 0.15 -15.20
N LYS A 5 -5.95 1.44 -15.36
CA LYS A 5 -4.63 1.90 -15.84
C LYS A 5 -3.49 1.53 -14.88
N GLY A 6 -3.76 1.48 -13.59
CA GLY A 6 -2.81 0.98 -12.60
C GLY A 6 -2.48 -0.50 -12.80
N PHE A 7 -3.46 -1.34 -13.09
CA PHE A 7 -3.20 -2.75 -13.42
C PHE A 7 -2.44 -2.91 -14.74
N GLU A 8 -2.78 -2.14 -15.78
CA GLU A 8 -2.01 -2.13 -17.04
C GLU A 8 -0.54 -1.73 -16.80
N LEU A 9 -0.30 -0.75 -15.93
CA LEU A 9 1.05 -0.32 -15.56
C LEU A 9 1.80 -1.44 -14.83
N LEU A 10 1.16 -2.07 -13.84
CA LEU A 10 1.76 -3.17 -13.08
C LEU A 10 2.17 -4.32 -14.00
N ASP A 11 1.29 -4.73 -14.92
CA ASP A 11 1.57 -5.78 -15.89
C ASP A 11 2.75 -5.43 -16.82
N ARG A 12 2.90 -4.16 -17.21
CA ARG A 12 4.10 -3.68 -17.94
C ARG A 12 5.36 -3.72 -17.07
N VAL A 13 5.29 -3.27 -15.82
CA VAL A 13 6.41 -3.32 -14.88
C VAL A 13 6.85 -4.76 -14.65
N GLU A 14 5.91 -5.70 -14.51
CA GLU A 14 6.20 -7.12 -14.35
C GLU A 14 6.98 -7.70 -15.54
N ARG A 15 6.58 -7.38 -16.76
CA ARG A 15 7.30 -7.85 -17.97
C ARG A 15 8.71 -7.29 -18.11
N LEU A 16 8.93 -6.05 -17.65
CA LEU A 16 10.20 -5.35 -17.80
C LEU A 16 11.18 -5.61 -16.64
N SER A 17 10.68 -6.10 -15.51
CA SER A 17 11.49 -6.29 -14.32
C SER A 17 12.29 -7.59 -14.37
N ALA A 18 13.58 -7.53 -14.05
CA ALA A 18 14.48 -8.69 -14.10
C ALA A 18 14.74 -9.35 -12.74
N LYS A 19 14.45 -8.67 -11.62
CA LYS A 19 14.77 -9.17 -10.26
C LYS A 19 13.63 -9.02 -9.28
N PHE A 20 13.32 -7.79 -8.90
CA PHE A 20 12.30 -7.50 -7.91
C PHE A 20 11.44 -6.32 -8.36
N ILE A 21 10.19 -6.34 -7.90
CA ILE A 21 9.28 -5.20 -7.95
C ILE A 21 8.94 -4.84 -6.53
N LEU A 22 9.16 -3.58 -6.16
CA LEU A 22 8.74 -3.00 -4.90
C LEU A 22 7.76 -1.88 -5.23
N LEU A 23 6.53 -2.00 -4.77
CA LEU A 23 5.50 -0.98 -4.94
C LEU A 23 5.00 -0.57 -3.56
N GLU A 24 5.03 0.74 -3.31
CA GLU A 24 4.43 1.33 -2.11
C GLU A 24 3.16 2.11 -2.46
N THR A 25 2.12 1.93 -1.67
CA THR A 25 0.84 2.64 -1.85
C THR A 25 0.10 2.73 -0.50
N PRO A 26 -0.76 3.73 -0.30
CA PRO A 26 -1.71 3.69 0.80
C PRO A 26 -2.58 2.43 0.79
N HIS A 27 -2.91 1.94 1.99
CA HIS A 27 -3.84 0.85 2.20
C HIS A 27 -5.29 1.36 2.09
N GLY A 28 -5.93 1.01 0.98
CA GLY A 28 -7.25 1.49 0.58
C GLY A 28 -7.14 2.81 -0.18
N PHE A 29 -8.24 3.57 -0.22
CA PHE A 29 -8.23 4.90 -0.83
C PHE A 29 -7.99 5.96 0.24
N VAL A 30 -6.91 6.74 0.07
CA VAL A 30 -6.64 7.94 0.85
C VAL A 30 -6.78 9.13 -0.09
N PRO A 31 -7.74 10.04 0.13
CA PRO A 31 -7.85 11.24 -0.69
C PRO A 31 -6.57 12.07 -0.60
N GLN A 32 -6.03 12.47 -1.75
CA GLN A 32 -4.93 13.43 -1.86
C GLN A 32 -5.20 14.36 -3.03
N GLY A 33 -5.04 15.66 -2.79
CA GLY A 33 -5.17 16.71 -3.79
C GLY A 33 -3.96 16.81 -4.72
N PRO A 34 -3.95 17.84 -5.57
CA PRO A 34 -2.80 18.19 -6.38
C PRO A 34 -1.78 18.95 -5.52
N GLU A 35 -1.05 18.23 -4.65
CA GLU A 35 -0.06 18.87 -3.77
C GLU A 35 0.92 19.70 -4.60
N PHE A 36 1.20 20.91 -4.13
CA PHE A 36 2.09 21.86 -4.80
C PHE A 36 1.71 22.15 -6.27
N GLY A 37 0.42 22.02 -6.62
CA GLY A 37 -0.08 22.21 -7.98
C GLY A 37 0.14 21.01 -8.91
N ASN A 38 0.62 19.88 -8.40
CA ASN A 38 0.89 18.70 -9.21
C ASN A 38 -0.35 17.79 -9.33
N GLU A 39 -1.14 17.98 -10.39
CA GLU A 39 -2.32 17.16 -10.68
C GLU A 39 -2.04 15.65 -10.86
N TYR A 40 -0.78 15.26 -11.13
CA TYR A 40 -0.40 13.86 -11.21
C TYR A 40 -0.31 13.18 -9.84
N GLN A 41 -0.18 13.95 -8.75
CA GLN A 41 -0.20 13.43 -7.37
C GLN A 41 -1.61 13.18 -6.83
N ARG A 42 -2.65 13.64 -7.52
CA ARG A 42 -4.03 13.40 -7.11
C ARG A 42 -4.32 11.90 -7.07
N HIS A 43 -4.75 11.42 -5.91
CA HIS A 43 -5.15 10.03 -5.76
C HIS A 43 -6.49 9.81 -6.47
N ARG A 44 -6.55 8.81 -7.35
CA ARG A 44 -7.74 8.46 -8.14
C ARG A 44 -8.20 7.00 -7.96
N SER A 45 -7.50 6.22 -7.14
CA SER A 45 -7.83 4.82 -6.86
C SER A 45 -7.19 4.38 -5.55
N GLY A 46 -7.87 3.50 -4.81
CA GLY A 46 -7.31 2.83 -3.63
C GLY A 46 -6.76 1.45 -3.95
N TRP A 47 -5.91 0.92 -3.08
CA TRP A 47 -5.26 -0.39 -3.25
C TRP A 47 -5.33 -1.25 -1.99
N PHE A 48 -5.68 -2.52 -2.16
CA PHE A 48 -5.89 -3.46 -1.08
C PHE A 48 -4.92 -4.64 -1.18
N ILE A 49 -4.69 -5.27 -0.03
CA ILE A 49 -3.73 -6.38 0.12
C ILE A 49 -4.02 -7.52 -0.86
N HIS A 50 -5.28 -7.95 -0.96
CA HIS A 50 -5.69 -9.08 -1.78
C HIS A 50 -5.42 -8.88 -3.28
N GLU A 51 -5.41 -7.64 -3.75
CA GLU A 51 -5.17 -7.31 -5.17
C GLU A 51 -3.71 -7.61 -5.54
N PHE A 52 -2.78 -7.24 -4.65
CA PHE A 52 -1.36 -7.55 -4.83
C PHE A 52 -1.06 -9.02 -4.57
N GLU A 53 -1.64 -9.62 -3.53
CA GLU A 53 -1.46 -11.05 -3.25
C GLU A 53 -1.97 -11.92 -4.40
N GLY A 54 -3.10 -11.55 -5.02
CA GLY A 54 -3.62 -12.22 -6.20
C GLY A 54 -2.64 -12.21 -7.38
N LEU A 55 -1.87 -11.13 -7.53
CA LEU A 55 -0.83 -10.98 -8.54
C LEU A 55 0.50 -11.66 -8.13
N GLY A 56 0.57 -12.32 -6.97
CA GLY A 56 1.77 -13.03 -6.51
C GLY A 56 2.77 -12.15 -5.74
N TYR A 57 2.37 -10.96 -5.30
CA TYR A 57 3.19 -10.14 -4.43
C TYR A 57 3.07 -10.62 -2.97
N LYS A 58 4.16 -10.51 -2.22
CA LYS A 58 4.14 -10.50 -0.75
C LYS A 58 3.88 -9.08 -0.28
N VAL A 59 2.90 -8.90 0.60
CA VAL A 59 2.51 -7.56 1.07
C VAL A 59 2.95 -7.37 2.52
N HIS A 60 3.62 -6.25 2.78
CA HIS A 60 4.07 -5.81 4.09
C HIS A 60 3.41 -4.48 4.44
N GLY A 61 3.29 -4.19 5.74
CA GLY A 61 2.84 -2.88 6.21
C GLY A 61 3.98 -1.89 6.39
N THR A 62 3.71 -0.60 6.23
CA THR A 62 4.64 0.49 6.52
C THR A 62 3.90 1.78 6.91
N THR A 63 4.65 2.80 7.35
CA THR A 63 4.19 4.18 7.60
C THR A 63 3.11 4.30 8.68
N GLY A 64 3.29 3.63 9.81
CA GLY A 64 2.39 3.75 10.95
C GLY A 64 1.05 3.04 10.76
N THR A 65 0.12 3.28 11.67
CA THR A 65 -1.19 2.61 11.65
C THR A 65 -2.22 3.40 10.83
N ARG A 66 -3.09 2.69 10.11
CA ARG A 66 -4.22 3.32 9.40
C ARG A 66 -5.30 3.93 10.31
N TYR A 67 -5.16 3.76 11.62
CA TYR A 67 -6.13 4.25 12.61
C TYR A 67 -5.84 5.69 13.02
N LEU A 68 -4.56 6.05 13.09
CA LEU A 68 -4.10 7.36 13.54
C LEU A 68 -3.46 8.19 12.42
N ARG A 69 -3.22 7.61 11.24
CA ARG A 69 -2.69 8.31 10.06
C ARG A 69 -3.81 8.73 9.10
N GLY A 70 -3.65 9.88 8.45
CA GLY A 70 -4.63 10.51 7.56
C GLY A 70 -3.98 11.12 6.32
N TYR A 71 -4.40 12.34 5.96
CA TYR A 71 -3.89 13.06 4.79
C TYR A 71 -2.36 13.13 4.79
N MET A 72 -1.72 12.77 3.67
CA MET A 72 -0.25 12.73 3.53
C MET A 72 0.48 11.94 4.64
N ALA A 73 -0.16 10.90 5.20
CA ALA A 73 0.36 10.16 6.36
C ALA A 73 0.58 11.02 7.63
N GLY A 74 -0.02 12.21 7.69
CA GLY A 74 -0.07 13.04 8.89
C GLY A 74 -0.98 12.44 9.96
N PRO A 75 -0.96 12.97 11.19
CA PRO A 75 -1.86 12.54 12.24
C PRO A 75 -3.30 12.87 11.86
N ARG A 76 -4.19 11.88 11.97
CA ARG A 76 -5.63 12.02 11.74
C ARG A 76 -6.31 12.86 12.85
N TYR A 77 -5.73 12.86 14.04
CA TYR A 77 -6.25 13.54 15.21
C TYR A 77 -5.22 14.55 15.75
N GLY A 78 -5.70 15.70 16.21
CA GLY A 78 -4.85 16.82 16.62
C GLY A 78 -4.41 16.81 18.10
N PHE A 79 -4.45 15.68 18.80
CA PHE A 79 -4.06 15.65 20.21
C PHE A 79 -2.54 15.48 20.40
N PRO A 80 -1.94 16.07 21.47
CA PRO A 80 -0.53 15.93 21.76
C PRO A 80 -0.12 14.46 21.91
N GLY A 81 0.95 14.05 21.22
CA GLY A 81 1.44 12.67 21.27
C GLY A 81 0.71 11.67 20.38
N CYS A 82 -0.20 12.12 19.49
CA CYS A 82 -0.86 11.23 18.52
C CYS A 82 0.13 10.36 17.71
N LEU A 83 1.24 10.95 17.27
CA LEU A 83 2.30 10.22 16.55
C LEU A 83 3.09 9.25 17.44
N LEU A 84 3.29 9.59 18.71
CA LEU A 84 3.93 8.67 19.67
C LEU A 84 3.04 7.45 19.94
N LEU A 85 1.73 7.68 20.10
CA LEU A 85 0.76 6.60 20.23
C LEU A 85 0.71 5.74 18.96
N ASP A 86 0.74 6.34 17.78
CA ASP A 86 0.81 5.62 16.51
C ASP A 86 2.05 4.73 16.40
N GLU A 87 3.20 5.22 16.86
CA GLU A 87 4.44 4.44 16.88
C GLU A 87 4.34 3.26 17.88
N ALA A 88 3.78 3.49 19.06
CA ALA A 88 3.53 2.43 20.04
C ALA A 88 2.57 1.37 19.48
N LEU A 89 1.47 1.78 18.83
CA LEU A 89 0.54 0.87 18.17
C LEU A 89 1.19 0.12 17.01
N THR A 90 2.10 0.76 16.28
CA THR A 90 2.85 0.13 15.18
C THR A 90 3.63 -1.09 15.68
N LEU A 91 4.31 -0.96 16.82
CA LEU A 91 5.04 -2.05 17.46
C LEU A 91 4.10 -3.15 17.98
N VAL A 92 3.04 -2.78 18.69
CA VAL A 92 2.07 -3.73 19.30
C VAL A 92 1.32 -4.53 18.24
N LEU A 93 0.81 -3.86 17.20
CA LEU A 93 0.05 -4.49 16.12
C LEU A 93 0.94 -5.19 15.10
N ARG A 94 2.27 -4.98 15.15
CA ARG A 94 3.27 -5.58 14.26
C ARG A 94 2.91 -5.35 12.79
N ILE A 95 2.66 -4.11 12.40
CA ILE A 95 2.09 -3.75 11.10
C ILE A 95 2.89 -4.32 9.92
N ASN A 96 4.22 -4.41 10.04
CA ASN A 96 5.13 -4.94 9.02
C ASN A 96 4.83 -6.40 8.66
N ARG A 97 4.26 -7.18 9.60
CA ARG A 97 3.84 -8.57 9.41
C ARG A 97 2.33 -8.72 9.28
N LYS A 98 1.55 -7.75 9.76
CA LYS A 98 0.08 -7.70 9.70
C LYS A 98 -0.35 -6.45 8.93
N PRO A 99 -0.18 -6.40 7.60
CA PRO A 99 -0.40 -5.21 6.78
C PRO A 99 -1.81 -4.63 6.89
N LYS A 100 -2.79 -5.42 7.35
CA LYS A 100 -4.16 -4.94 7.59
C LYS A 100 -4.25 -3.71 8.50
N HIS A 101 -3.29 -3.56 9.41
CA HIS A 101 -3.21 -2.44 10.37
C HIS A 101 -2.37 -1.25 9.85
N ALA A 102 -1.59 -1.44 8.79
CA ALA A 102 -0.68 -0.43 8.29
C ALA A 102 -1.41 0.64 7.48
N PHE A 103 -0.90 1.86 7.53
CA PHE A 103 -1.35 2.97 6.68
C PHE A 103 -0.92 2.78 5.23
N ASN A 104 0.33 2.39 4.99
CA ASN A 104 0.86 2.06 3.67
C ASN A 104 1.13 0.56 3.54
N LEU A 105 1.07 0.08 2.30
CA LEU A 105 1.42 -1.26 1.88
C LEU A 105 2.71 -1.21 1.08
N LEU A 106 3.64 -2.11 1.37
CA LEU A 106 4.79 -2.43 0.54
C LEU A 106 4.55 -3.80 -0.11
N ALA A 107 4.22 -3.81 -1.39
CA ALA A 107 4.07 -5.02 -2.18
C ALA A 107 5.40 -5.38 -2.85
N VAL A 108 5.91 -6.58 -2.57
CA VAL A 108 7.19 -7.09 -3.08
C VAL A 108 6.97 -8.36 -3.91
N LYS A 109 7.46 -8.37 -5.15
CA LYS A 109 7.45 -9.56 -6.01
C LYS A 109 8.86 -9.88 -6.46
N ASP A 110 9.28 -11.13 -6.28
CA ASP A 110 10.51 -11.68 -6.88
C ASP A 110 10.15 -12.25 -8.25
N VAL A 111 10.75 -11.71 -9.30
CA VAL A 111 10.46 -12.10 -10.69
C VAL A 111 11.56 -12.97 -11.31
N ARG A 112 12.54 -13.41 -10.53
CA ARG A 112 13.64 -14.29 -11.01
C ARG A 112 13.21 -15.74 -11.30
N GLY A 113 11.93 -16.11 -11.05
CA GLY A 113 11.40 -17.47 -11.25
C GLY A 113 9.87 -17.60 -11.20
N VAL A 114 9.12 -16.72 -11.90
CA VAL A 114 7.65 -16.50 -11.75
C VAL A 114 6.79 -17.77 -11.98
N PRO A 115 5.90 -18.14 -11.03
CA PRO A 115 4.47 -18.03 -11.35
C PRO A 115 3.61 -17.51 -10.19
N ALA A 116 2.69 -16.59 -10.50
CA ALA A 116 1.34 -16.49 -9.94
C ALA A 116 0.54 -15.43 -10.72
N ARG A 117 -0.70 -15.80 -11.09
CA ARG A 117 -1.77 -14.96 -11.65
C ARG A 117 -3.12 -15.46 -11.11
N HIS A 118 -3.20 -15.63 -9.77
CA HIS A 118 -4.28 -16.24 -8.93
C HIS A 118 -4.20 -17.79 -8.78
N LYS A 119 -4.69 -18.49 -7.74
CA LYS A 119 -5.71 -18.21 -6.70
C LYS A 119 -5.18 -18.28 -5.25
N ARG A 120 -5.63 -17.35 -4.42
CA ARG A 120 -5.73 -17.50 -2.95
C ARG A 120 -7.21 -17.36 -2.65
N GLU A 121 -7.86 -18.44 -2.21
CA GLU A 121 -9.30 -18.45 -1.99
C GLU A 121 -9.73 -17.30 -1.09
N ALA A 122 -10.82 -16.69 -1.54
CA ALA A 122 -11.42 -15.47 -1.04
C ALA A 122 -11.41 -15.46 0.47
N GLN A 123 -10.99 -14.34 1.03
CA GLN A 123 -11.34 -14.07 2.41
C GLN A 123 -11.92 -12.66 2.52
N PRO A 124 -12.89 -12.51 3.43
CA PRO A 124 -14.19 -11.89 3.21
C PRO A 124 -14.17 -10.36 3.13
#